data_AF-A0A5P8JVK4-F1
#
_entry.id   AF-A0A5P8JVK4-F1
#
_cell.length_a   1.000
_cell.length_b   1.000
_cell.length_c   1.000
_cell.angle_alpha   90.00
_cell.angle_beta   90.00
_cell.angle_gamma   90.00
#
_symmetry.space_group_name_H-M   'P 1'
#
loop_
_entity.id
_entity.type
_entity.pdbx_description
1 polymer ?
#
loop_
_entity_poly.entity_id
_entity_poly.type
_entity_poly.pdbx_seq_one_letter_code
_entity_poly.pdbx_strand_id
1 'polypeptide(L)'
;MMFEDEAGFGRIFRPASCWARLGVRPNVAAHHIREMRYAFGAVAPQTGDSFFLALPYCTVTCMNLFLQQLSDQYPDKMIILICDNAVWHKARALFIPANIEMLYIPPYTPEMNPIERIWREFRRRGFVNRVFQTLEKVVDRLCEVIQGLTRSDVKSITHAAWLIEPDLTMS
;
A
#
# COMPACT_ATOMS: atom_id res chain seq x y z
N MET A 1 0.65 -3.11 15.85
CA MET A 1 0.24 -1.86 15.16
C MET A 1 0.53 -2.02 13.69
N MET A 2 -0.45 -1.78 12.84
CA MET A 2 -0.35 -1.82 11.39
C MET A 2 -0.92 -0.52 10.82
N PHE A 3 -0.34 -0.03 9.74
CA PHE A 3 -0.80 1.12 9.00
C PHE A 3 -1.47 0.67 7.71
N GLU A 4 -2.67 1.16 7.48
CA GLU A 4 -3.57 0.77 6.39
C GLU A 4 -3.77 1.94 5.41
N ASP A 5 -3.92 1.60 4.13
CA ASP A 5 -4.23 2.53 3.04
C ASP A 5 -4.59 1.76 1.77
N GLU A 6 -5.23 2.46 0.82
CA GLU A 6 -5.51 1.95 -0.52
C GLU A 6 -4.80 2.72 -1.63
N ALA A 7 -4.23 1.97 -2.58
CA ALA A 7 -3.58 2.56 -3.75
C ALA A 7 -4.17 2.05 -5.07
N GLY A 8 -4.51 2.99 -5.96
CA GLY A 8 -4.89 2.70 -7.34
C GLY A 8 -3.69 2.40 -8.24
N PHE A 9 -3.73 1.26 -8.93
CA PHE A 9 -2.78 0.83 -9.96
C PHE A 9 -3.51 0.62 -11.27
N GLY A 10 -3.05 1.25 -12.34
CA GLY A 10 -3.79 1.29 -13.58
C GLY A 10 -2.91 1.38 -14.82
N ARG A 11 -3.57 1.54 -15.95
CA ARG A 11 -2.95 1.53 -17.29
C ARG A 11 -2.49 2.91 -17.75
N ILE A 12 -2.49 3.89 -16.85
CA ILE A 12 -1.91 5.21 -17.11
C ILE A 12 -0.40 5.09 -16.99
N PHE A 13 0.28 5.32 -18.10
CA PHE A 13 1.73 5.37 -18.16
C PHE A 13 2.28 6.50 -17.30
N ARG A 14 3.31 6.20 -16.51
CA ARG A 14 4.07 7.21 -15.76
C ARG A 14 5.54 7.20 -16.21
N PRO A 15 6.00 8.25 -16.91
CA PRO A 15 7.41 8.35 -17.29
C PRO A 15 8.28 8.51 -16.04
N ALA A 16 9.42 7.85 -16.04
CA ALA A 16 10.48 8.03 -15.05
C ALA A 16 11.85 8.09 -15.74
N SER A 17 12.82 8.74 -15.11
CA SER A 17 14.19 8.80 -15.63
C SER A 17 14.79 7.40 -15.80
N CYS A 18 15.50 7.17 -16.90
CA CYS A 18 16.21 5.93 -17.17
C CYS A 18 17.59 6.20 -17.77
N TRP A 19 18.52 5.27 -17.57
CA TRP A 19 19.82 5.31 -18.21
C TRP A 19 19.72 4.91 -19.68
N ALA A 20 20.33 5.70 -20.55
CA ALA A 20 20.48 5.41 -21.97
C ALA A 20 21.93 5.70 -22.39
N ARG A 21 22.38 5.07 -23.48
CA ARG A 21 23.69 5.37 -24.05
C ARG A 21 23.75 6.84 -24.48
N LEU A 22 24.92 7.45 -24.34
CA LEU A 22 25.14 8.84 -24.77
C LEU A 22 24.75 9.01 -26.25
N GLY A 23 23.94 10.02 -26.55
CA GLY A 23 23.41 10.28 -27.89
C GLY A 23 22.14 9.49 -28.25
N VAL A 24 21.67 8.56 -27.41
CA VAL A 24 20.42 7.81 -27.64
C VAL A 24 19.30 8.40 -26.79
N ARG A 25 18.22 8.86 -27.44
CA ARG A 25 16.98 9.25 -26.75
C ARG A 25 16.14 8.00 -26.46
N PRO A 26 15.91 7.62 -25.19
CA PRO A 26 15.06 6.48 -24.87
C PRO A 26 13.62 6.76 -25.32
N ASN A 27 13.01 5.77 -25.95
CA ASN A 27 11.60 5.80 -26.37
C ASN A 27 10.86 4.70 -25.61
N VAL A 28 9.75 5.07 -24.97
CA VAL A 28 8.89 4.14 -24.24
C VAL A 28 7.46 4.42 -24.68
N ALA A 29 6.71 3.35 -24.95
CA ALA A 29 5.28 3.46 -25.26
C ALA A 29 4.54 4.16 -24.12
N ALA A 30 3.50 4.93 -24.44
CA ALA A 30 2.67 5.62 -23.46
C ALA A 30 1.19 5.40 -23.75
N HIS A 31 0.45 4.85 -22.79
CA HIS A 31 -1.02 4.73 -22.83
C HIS A 31 -1.65 5.61 -21.75
N HIS A 32 -2.76 6.26 -22.09
CA HIS A 32 -3.56 7.10 -21.18
C HIS A 32 -4.96 6.48 -21.00
N ILE A 33 -5.01 5.18 -20.66
CA ILE A 33 -6.27 4.45 -20.46
C ILE A 33 -6.64 4.52 -18.97
N ARG A 34 -7.82 5.07 -18.66
CA ARG A 34 -8.32 5.26 -17.29
C ARG A 34 -8.98 4.01 -16.73
N GLU A 35 -8.20 2.93 -16.64
CA GLU A 35 -8.58 1.67 -16.02
C GLU A 35 -7.63 1.37 -14.86
N MET A 36 -8.19 1.02 -13.71
CA MET A 36 -7.41 0.74 -12.51
C MET A 36 -8.01 -0.38 -11.66
N ARG A 37 -7.13 -0.95 -10.83
CA ARG A 37 -7.41 -1.87 -9.73
C ARG A 37 -6.83 -1.26 -8.47
N TYR A 38 -7.35 -1.69 -7.33
CA TYR A 38 -6.97 -1.15 -6.04
C TYR A 38 -6.18 -2.20 -5.27
N ALA A 39 -5.08 -1.79 -4.65
CA ALA A 39 -4.39 -2.58 -3.65
C ALA A 39 -4.78 -2.03 -2.29
N PHE A 40 -5.33 -2.87 -1.43
CA PHE A 40 -5.47 -2.60 -0.01
C PHE A 40 -4.25 -3.17 0.67
N GLY A 41 -3.68 -2.46 1.63
CA GLY A 41 -2.48 -2.92 2.32
C GLY A 41 -2.49 -2.55 3.79
N ALA A 42 -1.95 -3.42 4.62
CA ALA A 42 -1.65 -3.17 6.02
C ALA A 42 -0.19 -3.56 6.27
N VAL A 43 0.60 -2.65 6.85
CA VAL A 43 2.03 -2.89 7.13
C VAL A 43 2.38 -2.54 8.58
N ALA A 44 3.17 -3.39 9.23
CA ALA A 44 3.70 -3.17 10.56
C ALA A 44 5.19 -2.78 10.49
N PRO A 45 5.55 -1.49 10.68
CA PRO A 45 6.93 -1.05 10.57
C PRO A 45 7.90 -1.74 11.54
N GLN A 46 7.45 -2.07 12.75
CA GLN A 46 8.29 -2.68 13.79
C GLN A 46 8.60 -4.16 13.50
N THR A 47 7.58 -4.93 13.13
CA THR A 47 7.74 -6.39 12.91
C THR A 47 8.09 -6.73 11.47
N GLY A 48 7.81 -5.83 10.52
CA GLY A 48 7.89 -6.09 9.08
C GLY A 48 6.78 -7.00 8.56
N ASP A 49 5.77 -7.30 9.38
CA ASP A 49 4.57 -8.00 8.93
C ASP A 49 3.83 -7.12 7.93
N SER A 50 3.27 -7.73 6.89
CA SER A 50 2.47 -7.03 5.89
C SER A 50 1.40 -7.93 5.32
N PHE A 51 0.28 -7.33 4.94
CA PHE A 51 -0.85 -7.99 4.33
C PHE A 51 -1.37 -7.12 3.19
N PHE A 52 -1.60 -7.70 2.01
CA PHE A 52 -2.05 -6.97 0.83
C PHE A 52 -3.12 -7.74 0.09
N LEU A 53 -4.10 -7.03 -0.46
CA LEU A 53 -5.17 -7.61 -1.26
C LEU A 53 -5.42 -6.74 -2.51
N ALA A 54 -5.36 -7.35 -3.69
CA ALA A 54 -5.71 -6.69 -4.94
C ALA A 54 -7.21 -6.87 -5.23
N LEU A 55 -7.96 -5.77 -5.25
CA LEU A 55 -9.41 -5.74 -5.41
C LEU A 55 -9.85 -4.88 -6.60
N PRO A 56 -11.03 -5.17 -7.18
CA PRO A 56 -11.51 -4.46 -8.36
C PRO A 56 -11.88 -3.01 -8.11
N TYR A 57 -12.33 -2.66 -6.89
CA TYR A 57 -12.87 -1.36 -6.55
C TYR A 57 -12.43 -0.91 -5.15
N CYS A 58 -12.43 0.41 -4.90
CA CYS A 58 -12.31 0.97 -3.55
C CYS A 58 -13.72 1.24 -3.01
N THR A 59 -14.25 0.30 -2.23
CA THR A 59 -15.62 0.33 -1.69
C THR A 59 -15.66 -0.24 -0.27
N VAL A 60 -16.72 0.06 0.49
CA VAL A 60 -16.94 -0.49 1.83
C VAL A 60 -16.99 -2.03 1.83
N THR A 61 -17.55 -2.65 0.79
CA THR A 61 -17.57 -4.12 0.65
C THR A 61 -16.16 -4.69 0.52
N CYS A 62 -15.31 -4.03 -0.27
CA CYS A 62 -13.91 -4.42 -0.42
C CYS A 62 -13.12 -4.23 0.88
N MET A 63 -13.37 -3.14 1.62
CA MET A 63 -12.78 -2.92 2.94
C MET A 63 -13.21 -4.01 3.94
N ASN A 64 -14.50 -4.35 4.02
CA ASN A 64 -14.96 -5.43 4.91
C ASN A 64 -14.30 -6.78 4.58
N LEU A 65 -14.14 -7.09 3.29
CA LEU A 65 -13.41 -8.27 2.85
C LEU A 65 -11.94 -8.22 3.29
N PHE A 66 -11.29 -7.07 3.15
CA PHE A 66 -9.92 -6.87 3.60
C PHE A 66 -9.77 -7.05 5.11
N LEU A 67 -10.62 -6.42 5.92
CA LEU A 67 -10.62 -6.53 7.38
C LEU A 67 -10.82 -7.98 7.84
N GLN A 68 -11.77 -8.69 7.23
CA GLN A 68 -12.02 -10.10 7.56
C GLN A 68 -10.79 -10.96 7.25
N GLN A 69 -10.19 -10.83 6.05
CA GLN A 69 -9.02 -11.62 5.71
C GLN A 69 -7.78 -11.25 6.53
N LEU A 70 -7.63 -9.97 6.90
CA LEU A 70 -6.57 -9.52 7.80
C LEU A 70 -6.71 -10.14 9.19
N SER A 71 -7.94 -10.20 9.71
CA SER A 71 -8.25 -10.89 10.97
C SER A 71 -7.93 -12.38 10.87
N ASP A 72 -8.35 -13.05 9.80
CA ASP A 72 -8.11 -14.48 9.58
C ASP A 72 -6.63 -14.82 9.41
N GLN A 73 -5.82 -13.88 8.90
CA GLN A 73 -4.36 -14.03 8.78
C GLN A 73 -3.65 -13.95 10.14
N TYR A 74 -4.24 -13.25 11.12
CA TYR A 74 -3.68 -13.06 12.46
C TYR A 74 -4.73 -13.31 13.56
N PRO A 75 -5.29 -14.52 13.66
CA PRO A 75 -6.43 -14.81 14.54
C PRO A 75 -6.07 -14.65 16.02
N ASP A 76 -4.82 -14.93 16.38
CA ASP A 76 -4.33 -14.91 17.77
C ASP A 76 -3.73 -13.56 18.18
N LYS A 77 -3.84 -12.51 17.34
CA LYS A 77 -3.26 -11.18 17.62
C LYS A 77 -4.35 -10.12 17.67
N MET A 78 -4.21 -9.21 18.63
CA MET A 78 -4.92 -7.93 18.59
C MET A 78 -4.20 -6.98 17.62
N ILE A 79 -4.92 -6.50 16.61
CA ILE A 79 -4.41 -5.61 15.57
C ILE A 79 -4.90 -4.20 15.83
N ILE A 80 -4.00 -3.31 16.24
CA ILE A 80 -4.25 -1.87 16.19
C ILE A 80 -3.98 -1.43 14.74
N LEU A 81 -5.04 -1.11 14.00
CA LEU A 81 -5.02 -0.74 12.59
C LEU A 81 -5.17 0.78 12.45
N ILE A 82 -4.12 1.46 12.02
CA ILE A 82 -4.09 2.91 11.83
C ILE A 82 -4.44 3.21 10.38
N CYS A 83 -5.55 3.90 10.17
CA CYS A 83 -6.06 4.27 8.84
C CYS A 83 -5.93 5.79 8.63
N ASP A 84 -5.99 6.20 7.36
CA ASP A 84 -6.18 7.62 7.05
C ASP A 84 -7.60 8.09 7.42
N ASN A 85 -7.83 9.40 7.38
CA ASN A 85 -9.11 9.98 7.80
C ASN A 85 -10.18 9.95 6.68
N ALA A 86 -10.03 9.12 5.64
CA ALA A 86 -10.96 9.09 4.53
C ALA A 86 -12.38 8.71 4.98
N VAL A 87 -13.35 9.37 4.33
CA VAL A 87 -14.76 9.37 4.75
C VAL A 87 -15.37 7.96 4.76
N TRP A 88 -14.85 7.04 3.93
CA TRP A 88 -15.32 5.66 3.88
C TRP A 88 -14.82 4.79 5.05
N HIS A 89 -13.70 5.10 5.70
CA HIS A 89 -13.30 4.39 6.92
C HIS A 89 -14.25 4.68 8.11
N LYS A 90 -15.13 5.68 7.98
CA LYS A 90 -16.15 6.04 8.98
C LYS A 90 -17.56 5.63 8.57
N ALA A 91 -17.70 4.84 7.49
CA ALA A 91 -19.00 4.36 7.06
C ALA A 91 -19.58 3.42 8.13
N ARG A 92 -20.84 3.65 8.52
CA ARG A 92 -21.57 2.79 9.48
C ARG A 92 -21.69 1.32 9.06
N ALA A 93 -21.38 1.01 7.81
CA ALA A 93 -21.48 -0.33 7.23
C ALA A 93 -20.17 -1.14 7.34
N LEU A 94 -19.14 -0.62 8.02
CA LEU A 94 -17.93 -1.38 8.28
C LEU A 94 -18.16 -2.45 9.36
N PHE A 95 -17.82 -3.68 9.03
CA PHE A 95 -17.80 -4.79 9.98
C PHE A 95 -16.35 -4.99 10.44
N ILE A 96 -16.04 -4.46 11.62
CA ILE A 96 -14.70 -4.56 12.20
C ILE A 96 -14.65 -5.86 13.03
N PRO A 97 -13.77 -6.82 12.68
CA PRO A 97 -13.58 -8.03 13.47
C PRO A 97 -13.14 -7.73 14.91
N ALA A 98 -13.49 -8.62 15.85
CA ALA A 98 -13.27 -8.38 17.29
C ALA A 98 -11.80 -8.22 17.71
N ASN A 99 -10.87 -8.74 16.91
CA ASN A 99 -9.42 -8.63 17.13
C ASN A 99 -8.79 -7.42 16.42
N ILE A 100 -9.59 -6.51 15.84
CA ILE A 100 -9.11 -5.30 15.18
C ILE A 100 -9.66 -4.06 15.88
N GLU A 101 -8.77 -3.15 16.26
CA GLU A 101 -9.11 -1.81 16.75
C GLU A 101 -8.59 -0.77 15.75
N MET A 102 -9.50 0.06 15.24
CA MET A 102 -9.15 1.08 14.25
C MET A 102 -8.85 2.43 14.92
N LEU A 103 -7.68 2.98 14.61
CA LEU A 103 -7.28 4.34 14.97
C LEU A 103 -7.08 5.17 13.69
N TYR A 104 -7.16 6.48 13.82
CA TYR A 104 -7.08 7.40 12.68
C TYR A 104 -5.98 8.42 12.87
N ILE A 105 -5.16 8.62 11.84
CA ILE A 105 -4.20 9.72 11.85
C ILE A 105 -4.93 11.08 11.75
N PRO A 106 -4.37 12.15 12.33
CA PRO A 106 -4.80 13.51 12.07
C PRO A 106 -4.99 13.81 10.57
N PRO A 107 -6.00 14.61 10.21
CA PRO A 107 -6.25 14.94 8.82
C PRO A 107 -5.09 15.71 8.19
N TYR A 108 -4.90 15.52 6.88
CA TYR A 108 -3.87 16.18 6.05
C TYR A 108 -2.42 15.87 6.43
N THR A 109 -2.14 14.69 7.00
CA THR A 109 -0.77 14.28 7.38
C THR A 109 -0.34 12.96 6.69
N PRO A 110 -0.37 12.88 5.34
CA PRO A 110 -0.01 11.68 4.59
C PRO A 110 1.41 11.17 4.88
N GLU A 111 2.34 12.07 5.20
CA GLU A 111 3.71 11.74 5.59
C GLU A 111 3.82 10.87 6.85
N MET A 112 2.77 10.84 7.67
CA MET A 112 2.68 9.98 8.85
C MET A 112 2.23 8.56 8.52
N ASN A 113 1.76 8.28 7.31
CA ASN A 113 1.35 6.93 6.91
C ASN A 113 2.52 6.21 6.18
N PRO A 114 3.25 5.29 6.84
CA PRO A 114 4.45 4.69 6.27
C PRO A 114 4.16 3.84 5.02
N ILE A 115 2.93 3.37 4.86
CA ILE A 115 2.52 2.56 3.71
C ILE A 115 2.56 3.35 2.39
N GLU A 116 2.46 4.68 2.41
CA GLU A 116 2.64 5.48 1.19
C GLU A 116 4.02 5.27 0.55
N ARG A 117 5.03 5.00 1.38
CA ARG A 117 6.38 4.68 0.92
C ARG A 117 6.43 3.31 0.25
N ILE A 118 5.65 2.35 0.76
CA ILE A 118 5.46 1.04 0.12
C ILE A 118 4.82 1.19 -1.25
N TRP A 119 3.77 2.00 -1.38
CA TRP A 119 3.14 2.26 -2.68
C TRP A 119 4.09 2.91 -3.68
N ARG A 120 4.92 3.86 -3.21
CA ARG A 120 5.95 4.47 -4.04
C ARG A 120 6.96 3.43 -4.52
N GLU A 121 7.37 2.53 -3.65
CA GLU A 121 8.29 1.45 -4.00
C GLU A 121 7.66 0.45 -4.96
N PHE A 122 6.38 0.11 -4.79
CA PHE A 122 5.66 -0.76 -5.73
C PHE A 122 5.61 -0.15 -7.12
N ARG A 123 5.28 1.15 -7.22
CA ARG A 123 5.31 1.87 -8.51
C ARG A 123 6.70 1.84 -9.13
N ARG A 124 7.76 2.05 -8.34
CA ARG A 124 9.16 2.02 -8.79
C ARG A 124 9.61 0.63 -9.27
N ARG A 125 9.29 -0.44 -8.55
CA ARG A 125 9.65 -1.82 -8.91
C ARG A 125 8.81 -2.35 -10.09
N GLY A 126 7.56 -1.93 -10.17
CA GLY A 126 6.53 -2.60 -10.97
C GLY A 126 6.06 -1.88 -12.22
N PHE A 127 5.97 -0.55 -12.18
CA PHE A 127 5.06 0.21 -13.04
C PHE A 127 5.68 1.39 -13.79
N VAL A 128 6.83 1.91 -13.35
CA VAL A 128 7.55 2.97 -14.08
C VAL A 128 7.99 2.49 -15.46
N ASN A 129 7.88 3.37 -16.46
CA ASN A 129 8.31 3.10 -17.85
C ASN A 129 7.71 1.81 -18.45
N ARG A 130 6.51 1.42 -18.03
CA ARG A 130 5.82 0.22 -18.49
C ARG A 130 4.40 0.53 -18.95
N VAL A 131 3.98 -0.18 -19.98
CA VAL A 131 2.62 -0.13 -20.52
C VAL A 131 2.00 -1.51 -20.42
N PHE A 132 0.74 -1.55 -19.99
CA PHE A 132 -0.03 -2.79 -19.83
C PHE A 132 -1.13 -2.87 -20.88
N GLN A 133 -1.18 -4.03 -21.57
CA GLN A 133 -2.17 -4.29 -22.62
C GLN A 133 -3.57 -4.58 -22.08
N THR A 134 -3.67 -5.10 -20.86
CA THR A 134 -4.95 -5.36 -20.19
C THR A 134 -4.84 -5.03 -18.71
N LEU A 135 -5.99 -4.97 -18.04
CA LEU A 135 -6.06 -4.68 -16.61
C LEU A 135 -5.63 -5.90 -15.76
N GLU A 136 -5.82 -7.11 -16.28
CA GLU A 136 -5.34 -8.36 -15.68
C GLU A 136 -3.80 -8.34 -15.59
N LYS A 137 -3.12 -7.83 -16.62
CA LYS A 137 -1.65 -7.67 -16.58
C LYS A 137 -1.16 -6.66 -15.54
N VAL A 138 -1.99 -5.69 -15.17
CA VAL A 138 -1.70 -4.77 -14.05
C VAL A 138 -1.79 -5.55 -12.73
N VAL A 139 -2.81 -6.40 -12.57
CA VAL A 139 -2.99 -7.24 -11.38
C VAL A 139 -1.87 -8.27 -11.25
N ASP A 140 -1.57 -9.01 -12.32
CA ASP A 140 -0.45 -9.98 -12.35
C ASP A 140 0.84 -9.31 -11.86
N ARG A 141 1.15 -8.13 -12.41
CA ARG A 141 2.35 -7.39 -12.04
C ARG A 141 2.31 -6.86 -10.60
N LEU A 142 1.15 -6.42 -10.13
CA LEU A 142 0.97 -5.99 -8.75
C LEU A 142 1.24 -7.16 -7.79
N CYS A 143 0.68 -8.34 -8.07
CA CYS A 143 0.90 -9.55 -7.30
C CYS A 143 2.38 -9.97 -7.28
N GLU A 144 3.07 -9.94 -8.43
CA GLU A 144 4.51 -10.21 -8.50
C GLU A 144 5.32 -9.27 -7.59
N VAL A 145 5.00 -7.97 -7.62
CA VAL A 145 5.70 -6.96 -6.81
C VAL A 145 5.43 -7.14 -5.32
N ILE A 146 4.19 -7.46 -4.95
CA ILE A 146 3.79 -7.77 -3.57
C ILE A 146 4.54 -9.02 -3.07
N GLN A 147 4.56 -10.10 -3.85
CA GLN A 147 5.23 -11.35 -3.48
C GLN A 147 6.75 -11.19 -3.37
N GLY A 148 7.33 -10.24 -4.11
CA GLY A 148 8.74 -9.88 -4.00
C GLY A 148 9.08 -8.99 -2.81
N LEU A 149 8.11 -8.56 -2.00
CA LEU A 149 8.34 -7.73 -0.83
C LEU A 149 8.71 -8.60 0.39
N THR A 150 9.90 -8.39 0.92
CA THR A 150 10.38 -9.13 2.11
C THR A 150 10.06 -8.39 3.41
N ARG A 151 10.07 -9.09 4.55
CA ARG A 151 9.92 -8.45 5.88
C ARG A 151 10.98 -7.37 6.13
N SER A 152 12.22 -7.60 5.68
CA SER A 152 13.31 -6.61 5.77
C SER A 152 13.05 -5.38 4.91
N ASP A 153 12.48 -5.57 3.71
CA ASP A 153 12.08 -4.47 2.83
C ASP A 153 11.01 -3.61 3.51
N VAL A 154 9.97 -4.24 4.08
CA VAL A 154 8.90 -3.53 4.80
C VAL A 154 9.53 -2.64 5.86
N LYS A 155 10.32 -3.22 6.78
CA LYS A 155 11.00 -2.46 7.85
C LYS A 155 11.84 -1.32 7.31
N SER A 156 12.65 -1.57 6.28
CA SER A 156 13.55 -0.58 5.70
C SER A 156 12.78 0.58 5.04
N ILE A 157 11.73 0.28 4.28
CA ILE A 157 10.94 1.28 3.54
C ILE A 157 10.07 2.11 4.50
N THR A 158 9.44 1.46 5.48
CA THR A 158 8.56 2.11 6.45
C THR A 158 9.30 2.70 7.64
N HIS A 159 10.64 2.66 7.66
CA HIS A 159 11.44 3.18 8.76
C HIS A 159 11.14 4.66 9.00
N ALA A 160 10.67 4.98 10.20
CA ALA A 160 10.53 6.35 10.68
C ALA A 160 11.06 6.42 12.10
N ALA A 161 11.95 7.38 12.38
CA ALA A 161 12.63 7.50 13.68
C ALA A 161 11.62 7.56 14.85
N TRP A 162 10.55 8.32 14.67
CA TRP A 162 9.47 8.49 15.67
C TRP A 162 8.58 7.25 15.87
N LEU A 163 8.66 6.22 15.01
CA LEU A 163 7.90 4.96 15.15
C LEU A 163 8.68 3.84 15.83
N ILE A 164 10.01 3.99 15.93
CA ILE A 164 10.93 2.92 16.31
C ILE A 164 11.65 3.25 17.62
N GLU A 165 11.82 4.53 17.96
CA GLU A 165 12.38 4.93 19.25
C GLU A 165 11.26 5.36 20.21
N PRO A 166 10.95 4.55 21.25
CA PRO A 166 10.29 5.09 22.42
C PRO A 166 11.29 6.01 23.12
N ASP A 167 10.94 7.28 23.30
CA ASP A 167 11.77 8.33 23.91
C ASP A 167 12.66 7.81 25.06
N LEU A 168 13.99 7.81 24.83
CA LEU A 168 15.01 7.69 25.86
C LEU A 168 15.66 9.05 26.12
N THR A 169 14.87 10.10 26.33
CA THR A 169 15.38 11.40 26.84
C THR A 169 14.30 12.18 27.59
N MET A 170 13.87 11.64 28.74
CA MET A 170 13.39 12.48 29.84
C MET A 170 13.98 11.97 31.16
N SER A 171 15.21 12.39 31.44
CA SER A 171 15.82 12.41 32.77
C SER A 171 16.68 13.65 32.90
#